data_AF-A0A0R1GYR7-F1
#
_entry.id   AF-A0A0R1GYR7-F1
#
_cell.length_a   1.000
_cell.length_b   1.000
_cell.length_c   1.000
_cell.angle_alpha   90.00
_cell.angle_beta   90.00
_cell.angle_gamma   90.00
#
_symmetry.space_group_name_H-M   'P 1'
#
loop_
_entity.id
_entity.type
_entity.pdbx_description
1 polymer ?
#
loop_
_entity_poly.entity_id
_entity_poly.type
_entity_poly.pdbx_seq_one_letter_code
_entity_poly.pdbx_strand_id
1 'polypeptide(L)' 'MGDSICFYNVADKTQQLFRRVKSLRQFRTFADLYSQYSPESVGSAPEDDVAQMVADTYTIYTPEQEKQWGVVAIGI' A
#
# COMPACT_ATOMS: atom_id res chain seq x y z
N MET A 1 -14.58 -2.26 7.52
CA MET A 1 -15.11 -2.46 6.14
C MET A 1 -16.32 -1.57 5.98
N GLY A 2 -16.45 -0.82 4.87
CA GLY A 2 -17.47 0.22 4.72
C GLY A 2 -17.13 1.55 5.39
N ASP A 3 -16.02 1.60 6.13
CA ASP A 3 -15.43 2.81 6.70
C ASP A 3 -14.89 3.73 5.58
N SER A 4 -14.73 5.01 5.89
CA SER A 4 -14.16 5.99 4.97
C SER A 4 -12.74 6.36 5.39
N ILE A 5 -11.82 6.35 4.43
CA ILE A 5 -10.48 6.94 4.56
C ILE A 5 -10.51 8.32 3.90
N CYS A 6 -9.98 9.32 4.59
CA CYS A 6 -9.74 10.65 4.03
C CYS A 6 -8.25 10.80 3.75
N PHE A 7 -7.88 10.94 2.49
CA PHE A 7 -6.53 11.28 2.06
C PHE A 7 -6.39 12.79 1.94
N TYR A 8 -5.25 13.32 2.37
CA TYR A 8 -4.92 14.75 2.29
C TYR A 8 -3.70 14.94 1.40
N ASN A 9 -3.70 16.00 0.60
CA ASN A 9 -2.48 16.45 -0.04
C ASN A 9 -1.51 16.97 1.04
N VAL A 10 -0.27 16.48 1.01
CA VAL A 10 0.76 16.84 2.01
C VAL A 10 1.13 18.32 1.93
N ALA A 11 1.13 18.92 0.74
CA ALA A 11 1.43 20.33 0.52
C ALA A 11 0.22 21.26 0.77
N ASP A 12 -1.01 20.76 0.65
CA ASP A 12 -2.24 21.54 0.84
C ASP A 12 -3.36 20.69 1.47
N LYS A 13 -3.56 20.83 2.78
CA LYS A 13 -4.55 20.06 3.54
C LYS A 13 -6.01 20.41 3.23
N THR A 14 -6.26 21.49 2.48
CA THR A 14 -7.63 21.81 2.03
C THR A 14 -8.09 20.88 0.90
N GLN A 15 -7.14 20.27 0.18
CA GLN A 15 -7.42 19.28 -0.83
C GLN A 15 -7.55 17.89 -0.20
N GLN A 16 -8.76 17.33 -0.28
CA GLN A 16 -9.15 16.09 0.38
C GLN A 16 -9.78 15.11 -0.59
N LEU A 17 -9.53 13.83 -0.36
CA LEU A 17 -10.10 12.74 -1.14
C LEU A 17 -10.68 11.67 -0.22
N PHE A 18 -12.00 11.52 -0.25
CA PHE A 18 -12.70 10.48 0.51
C PHE A 18 -12.84 9.21 -0.33
N ARG A 19 -12.50 8.07 0.27
CA ARG A 19 -12.64 6.73 -0.33
C ARG A 19 -13.22 5.76 0.68
N ARG A 20 -14.09 4.86 0.20
CA ARG A 20 -14.75 3.85 1.03
C ARG A 20 -14.01 2.54 0.94
N VAL A 21 -13.70 1.94 2.09
CA VAL A 21 -12.96 0.66 2.14
C VAL A 21 -13.88 -0.48 1.68
N LYS A 22 -13.52 -1.09 0.56
CA LYS A 22 -14.22 -2.21 -0.09
C LYS A 22 -13.64 -3.58 0.26
N SER A 23 -12.36 -3.66 0.66
CA SER A 23 -11.73 -4.90 1.11
C SER A 23 -10.50 -4.63 1.97
N LEU A 24 -10.16 -5.60 2.82
CA LEU A 24 -8.92 -5.65 3.59
C LEU A 24 -8.34 -7.06 3.47
N ARG A 25 -7.08 -7.18 3.05
CA ARG A 25 -6.38 -8.47 2.98
C ARG A 25 -5.02 -8.35 3.65
N GLN A 26 -4.73 -9.25 4.59
CA GLN A 26 -3.48 -9.26 5.35
C GLN A 26 -2.47 -10.21 4.73
N PHE A 27 -1.21 -9.83 4.82
CA PHE A 27 -0.04 -10.57 4.33
C PHE A 27 1.07 -10.54 5.38
N ARG A 28 1.99 -11.51 5.32
CA ARG A 28 3.15 -11.52 6.21
C ARG A 28 4.23 -10.56 5.74
N THR A 29 4.41 -10.43 4.42
CA THR A 29 5.43 -9.58 3.80
C THR A 29 4.87 -8.77 2.63
N PHE A 30 5.57 -7.71 2.24
CA PHE A 30 5.33 -6.93 1.03
C PHE A 30 5.55 -7.78 -0.21
N ALA A 31 6.52 -8.69 -0.20
CA ALA A 31 6.72 -9.64 -1.30
C ALA A 31 5.48 -10.52 -1.52
N ASP A 32 4.85 -11.01 -0.44
CA ASP A 32 3.60 -11.77 -0.53
C ASP A 32 2.45 -10.93 -1.10
N LEU A 33 2.37 -9.64 -0.72
CA LEU A 33 1.36 -8.73 -1.26
C LEU A 33 1.61 -8.48 -2.75
N TYR A 34 2.80 -8.04 -3.14
CA TYR A 34 3.12 -7.65 -4.51
C TYR A 34 3.12 -8.83 -5.49
N SER A 35 3.28 -10.06 -5.00
CA SER A 35 3.07 -11.26 -5.82
C SER A 35 1.60 -11.52 -6.20
N GLN A 36 0.63 -10.78 -5.64
CA GLN A 36 -0.81 -10.99 -5.84
C GLN A 36 -1.47 -9.90 -6.69
N TYR A 37 -0.77 -8.80 -6.96
CA TYR A 37 -1.31 -7.60 -7.58
C TYR A 37 -0.40 -7.13 -8.71
N SER A 38 -0.96 -6.54 -9.77
CA SER A 38 -0.12 -5.89 -10.77
C SER A 38 0.54 -4.64 -10.19
N PRO A 39 1.74 -4.25 -10.66
CA PRO A 39 2.43 -3.06 -10.18
C PRO A 39 1.55 -1.81 -10.19
N GLU A 40 0.85 -1.57 -11.29
CA GLU A 40 -0.04 -0.40 -11.46
C GLU A 40 -1.16 -0.36 -10.41
N SER A 41 -1.71 -1.52 -10.03
CA SER A 41 -2.83 -1.58 -9.08
C SER A 41 -2.45 -1.17 -7.66
N VAL A 42 -1.15 -1.16 -7.35
CA VAL A 42 -0.58 -0.76 -6.06
C VAL A 42 0.29 0.50 -6.17
N GLY A 43 0.24 1.19 -7.32
CA GLY A 43 0.88 2.49 -7.53
C GLY A 43 2.34 2.45 -7.99
N SER A 44 2.85 1.29 -8.43
CA SER A 44 4.18 1.13 -9.03
C SER A 44 4.15 1.25 -10.55
N ALA A 45 5.32 1.40 -11.19
CA ALA A 45 5.41 1.44 -12.65
C ALA A 45 5.07 0.07 -13.27
N PRO A 46 4.44 0.01 -14.46
CA PRO A 46 4.03 -1.26 -15.08
C PRO A 46 5.15 -2.31 -15.23
N GLU A 47 6.39 -1.85 -15.42
CA GLU A 47 7.59 -2.65 -15.61
C GLU A 47 8.31 -3.06 -14.31
N ASP A 48 7.88 -2.53 -13.15
CA ASP A 48 8.52 -2.85 -11.88
C ASP A 48 8.28 -4.33 -11.51
N ASP A 49 9.35 -5.01 -11.09
CA ASP A 49 9.24 -6.33 -10.51
C ASP A 49 9.03 -6.26 -8.98
N VAL A 50 8.65 -7.39 -8.39
CA VAL A 50 8.38 -7.49 -6.95
C VAL A 50 9.58 -7.05 -6.09
N ALA A 51 10.81 -7.31 -6.53
CA ALA A 51 11.99 -6.95 -5.75
C ALA A 51 12.20 -5.43 -5.72
N GLN A 52 12.03 -4.77 -6.87
CA GLN A 52 12.06 -3.31 -6.98
C GLN A 52 10.98 -2.67 -6.11
N MET A 53 9.73 -3.16 -6.21
CA MET A 53 8.60 -2.65 -5.43
C MET A 53 8.84 -2.79 -3.91
N VAL A 54 9.42 -3.91 -3.46
CA VAL A 54 9.79 -4.11 -2.05
C VAL A 54 10.90 -3.15 -1.64
N ALA A 55 11.94 -2.98 -2.46
CA ALA A 55 13.05 -2.08 -2.17
C ALA A 55 12.59 -0.63 -2.02
N ASP A 56 11.71 -0.16 -2.92
CA ASP A 56 11.14 1.19 -2.86
C ASP A 56 10.25 1.37 -1.64
N THR A 57 9.47 0.35 -1.29
CA THR A 57 8.63 0.38 -0.08
C THR A 57 9.46 0.45 1.21
N TYR A 58 10.66 -0.14 1.21
CA TYR A 58 11.58 -0.03 2.34
C TYR A 58 12.23 1.34 2.51
N THR A 59 12.01 2.28 1.58
CA THR A 59 12.33 3.71 1.81
C THR A 59 11.34 4.38 2.76
N ILE A 60 10.17 3.77 2.99
CA ILE A 60 9.06 4.30 3.81
C ILE A 60 8.91 3.50 5.12
N TYR A 61 9.05 2.17 5.05
CA TYR A 61 8.90 1.27 6.20
C TYR A 61 10.17 0.45 6.42
N THR A 62 10.57 0.19 7.66
CA THR A 62 11.71 -0.70 7.89
C THR A 62 11.30 -2.19 7.81
N PRO A 63 12.21 -3.10 7.44
CA PRO A 63 11.95 -4.54 7.48
C PRO A 63 11.50 -5.04 8.86
N GLU A 64 11.96 -4.41 9.95
CA GLU A 64 11.53 -4.74 11.31
C GLU A 64 10.06 -4.39 11.55
N GLN A 65 9.57 -3.28 10.98
CA GLN A 65 8.15 -2.92 11.04
C GLN A 65 7.29 -3.94 10.30
N GLU A 66 7.70 -4.35 9.10
CA GLU A 66 7.03 -5.43 8.37
C GLU A 66 6.99 -6.71 9.20
N LYS A 67 8.14 -7.12 9.78
CA LYS A 67 8.20 -8.33 10.62
C LYS A 67 7.29 -8.25 11.86
N GLN A 68 7.17 -7.07 12.47
CA GLN A 68 6.37 -6.89 13.68
C GLN A 68 4.86 -6.85 13.38
N TRP A 69 4.45 -6.21 12.29
CA TRP A 69 3.04 -5.86 12.04
C TRP A 69 2.42 -6.54 10.82
N GLY A 70 3.23 -7.12 9.94
CA GLY A 70 2.82 -7.60 8.63
C GLY A 70 2.42 -6.46 7.69
N VAL A 71 1.63 -6.80 6.68
CA VAL A 71 1.20 -5.88 5.62
C VAL A 71 -0.30 -6.02 5.38
N VAL A 72 -0.98 -4.92 5.03
CA VAL A 72 -2.39 -4.93 4.66
C VAL A 72 -2.59 -4.28 3.29
N ALA A 73 -3.24 -5.00 2.37
CA ALA A 73 -3.80 -4.42 1.16
C ALA A 73 -5.18 -3.84 1.49
N ILE A 74 -5.37 -2.56 1.22
CA ILE A 74 -6.64 -1.85 1.42
C ILE A 74 -7.26 -1.59 0.04
N GLY A 75 -8.35 -2.30 -0.26
CA GLY A 75 -9.13 -2.04 -1.47
C GLY A 75 -10.09 -0.88 -1.25
N ILE A 76 -10.05 0.11 -2.13
CA ILE A 76 -10.88 1.33 -2.12
C ILE A 76 -11.81 1.43 -3.33
#